data_AF-C7GHA7-F1
#
_entry.id   AF-C7GHA7-F1
#
_cell.length_a   1.000
_cell.length_b   1.000
_cell.length_c   1.000
_cell.angle_alpha   90.00
_cell.angle_beta   90.00
_cell.angle_gamma   90.00
#
_symmetry.space_group_name_H-M   'P 1'
#
loop_
_entity.id
_entity.type
_entity.pdbx_description
1 polymer ?
#
loop_
_entity_poly.entity_id
_entity_poly.type
_entity_poly.pdbx_seq_one_letter_code
_entity_poly.pdbx_strand_id
1 'polypeptide(L)'
;MDLDIQVSKLKLMKANHTSQKYRLEDNITKHYPQQITILKERISGMQTDIQTAKENLPADKEQFTMKVGDKLYTDKKEAGTALVEMCKEIKSVNAPAMIGEYAGFKMSVSFDSFNHKFVMNVKGQLSHNLEIGSDPLGNIARINHALESMPKELAEAKTKLNNVEHQLETAKVEVQKPFAQEEELAEKLDRLSALNALLNMDEKGDDGTGMDDDTPEQGTERTGTFGQDVNQSARQNGLKSERVADKPVQRVSLKERLAEMKIKATGNSMEKSGNRDKRKEEFL
;
A
#
# COMPACT_ATOMS: atom_id res chain seq x y z
N MET A 1 13.96 28.24 31.41
CA MET A 1 13.54 26.84 31.69
C MET A 1 12.09 26.55 31.32
N ASP A 2 11.07 27.16 31.94
CA ASP A 2 9.66 26.87 31.55
C ASP A 2 9.35 27.27 30.09
N LEU A 3 9.85 28.42 29.64
CA LEU A 3 9.71 28.88 28.25
C LEU A 3 10.33 27.88 27.24
N ASP A 4 11.46 27.26 27.57
CA ASP A 4 12.12 26.24 26.76
C ASP A 4 11.27 24.96 26.62
N ILE A 5 10.58 24.56 27.70
CA ILE A 5 9.66 23.42 27.70
C ILE A 5 8.45 23.73 26.80
N GLN A 6 7.88 24.93 26.91
CA GLN A 6 6.77 25.38 26.06
C GLN A 6 7.18 25.42 24.57
N VAL A 7 8.32 26.03 24.24
CA VAL A 7 8.83 26.11 22.86
C VAL A 7 9.17 24.72 22.31
N SER A 8 9.72 23.82 23.11
CA SER A 8 10.00 22.42 22.70
C SER A 8 8.71 21.65 22.39
N LYS A 9 7.66 21.81 23.22
CA LYS A 9 6.34 21.22 22.98
C LYS A 9 5.70 21.76 21.69
N LEU A 10 5.73 23.08 21.48
CA LEU A 10 5.17 23.71 20.28
C LEU A 10 5.95 23.32 19.01
N LYS A 11 7.29 23.18 19.07
CA LYS A 11 8.12 22.64 17.98
C LYS A 11 7.72 21.21 17.62
N LEU A 12 7.49 20.34 18.61
CA LEU A 12 7.00 18.98 18.38
C LEU A 12 5.61 18.97 17.73
N MET A 13 4.71 19.86 18.15
CA MET A 13 3.37 20.00 17.56
C MET A 13 3.45 20.49 16.10
N LYS A 14 4.31 21.47 15.78
CA LYS A 14 4.56 21.90 14.40
C LYS A 14 5.16 20.78 13.55
N ALA A 15 6.13 20.02 14.07
CA ALA A 15 6.72 18.87 13.36
C ALA A 15 5.67 17.78 13.05
N ASN A 16 4.78 17.48 14.01
CA ASN A 16 3.66 16.57 13.81
C ASN A 16 2.66 17.08 12.76
N HIS A 17 2.28 18.36 12.83
CA HIS A 17 1.40 18.99 11.84
C HIS A 17 2.00 18.97 10.43
N THR A 18 3.29 19.31 10.28
CA THR A 18 4.00 19.24 9.00
C THR A 18 4.05 17.80 8.45
N SER A 19 4.30 16.81 9.31
CA SER A 19 4.27 15.38 8.93
C SER A 19 2.88 14.91 8.51
N GLN A 20 1.82 15.34 9.21
CA GLN A 20 0.43 15.09 8.82
C GLN A 20 0.08 15.74 7.47
N LYS A 21 0.50 16.99 7.25
CA LYS A 21 0.31 17.70 5.98
C LYS A 21 0.93 16.93 4.81
N TYR A 22 2.21 16.54 4.90
CA TYR A 22 2.86 15.76 3.83
C TYR A 22 2.17 14.41 3.57
N ARG A 23 1.64 13.74 4.61
CA ARG A 23 0.85 12.50 4.44
C ARG A 23 -0.48 12.77 3.73
N LEU A 24 -1.16 13.87 4.05
CA LEU A 24 -2.38 14.29 3.36
C LEU A 24 -2.09 14.65 1.89
N GLU A 25 -1.00 15.38 1.60
CA GLU A 25 -0.57 15.71 0.23
C GLU A 25 -0.32 14.44 -0.61
N ASP A 26 0.40 13.45 -0.08
CA ASP A 26 0.64 12.17 -0.76
C ASP A 26 -0.66 11.38 -0.97
N ASN A 27 -1.55 11.38 0.03
CA ASN A 27 -2.86 10.74 -0.08
C ASN A 27 -3.75 11.39 -1.15
N ILE A 28 -3.79 12.73 -1.21
CA ILE A 28 -4.59 13.50 -2.18
C ILE A 28 -4.04 13.33 -3.61
N THR A 29 -2.72 13.27 -3.77
CA THR A 29 -2.09 13.22 -5.11
C THR A 29 -1.98 11.81 -5.67
N LYS A 30 -1.83 10.79 -4.82
CA LYS A 30 -1.62 9.38 -5.26
C LYS A 30 -2.72 8.46 -4.76
N HIS A 31 -2.91 8.37 -3.44
CA HIS A 31 -3.67 7.27 -2.84
C HIS A 31 -5.18 7.32 -3.16
N TYR A 32 -5.83 8.47 -2.96
CA TYR A 32 -7.27 8.62 -3.25
C TYR A 32 -7.57 8.56 -4.75
N PRO A 33 -6.84 9.24 -5.66
CA PRO A 33 -7.06 9.10 -7.10
C PRO A 33 -6.90 7.66 -7.60
N GLN A 34 -5.89 6.92 -7.13
CA GLN A 34 -5.70 5.51 -7.48
C GLN A 34 -6.88 4.65 -7.02
N GLN A 35 -7.35 4.82 -5.78
CA GLN A 35 -8.53 4.10 -5.29
C GLN A 35 -9.79 4.44 -6.09
N ILE A 36 -10.00 5.72 -6.44
CA ILE A 36 -11.12 6.17 -7.26
C ILE A 36 -11.13 5.50 -8.64
N THR A 37 -9.97 5.42 -9.32
CA THR A 37 -9.84 4.74 -10.61
C THR A 37 -10.16 3.26 -10.48
N ILE A 38 -9.53 2.54 -9.54
CA ILE A 38 -9.75 1.11 -9.31
C ILE A 38 -11.22 0.82 -8.98
N LEU A 39 -11.86 1.65 -8.14
CA LEU A 39 -13.28 1.51 -7.82
C LEU A 39 -14.17 1.78 -9.03
N LYS A 40 -13.88 2.79 -9.87
CA LYS A 40 -14.64 3.09 -11.08
C LYS A 40 -14.52 1.97 -12.13
N GLU A 41 -13.32 1.43 -12.34
CA GLU A 41 -13.10 0.27 -13.22
C GLU A 41 -13.85 -0.96 -12.70
N ARG A 42 -13.75 -1.27 -11.39
CA ARG A 42 -14.49 -2.38 -10.77
C ARG A 42 -16.01 -2.20 -10.89
N ILE A 43 -16.53 -0.99 -10.66
CA ILE A 43 -17.95 -0.66 -10.81
C ILE A 43 -18.41 -0.87 -12.27
N SER A 44 -17.59 -0.50 -13.26
CA SER A 44 -17.89 -0.69 -14.68
C SER A 44 -17.93 -2.17 -15.05
N GLY A 45 -16.90 -2.94 -14.69
CA GLY A 45 -16.86 -4.39 -14.93
C GLY A 45 -18.01 -5.12 -14.24
N MET A 46 -18.32 -4.77 -12.98
CA MET A 46 -19.43 -5.35 -12.23
C MET A 46 -20.81 -5.00 -12.82
N GLN A 47 -20.98 -3.82 -13.42
CA GLN A 47 -22.21 -3.50 -14.16
C GLN A 47 -22.37 -4.37 -15.41
N THR A 48 -21.28 -4.59 -16.15
CA THR A 48 -21.29 -5.49 -17.31
C THR A 48 -21.62 -6.93 -16.88
N ASP A 49 -20.98 -7.42 -15.81
CA ASP A 49 -21.27 -8.74 -15.25
C ASP A 49 -22.75 -8.88 -14.83
N ILE A 50 -23.29 -7.91 -14.09
CA ILE A 50 -24.71 -7.93 -13.68
C ILE A 50 -25.65 -7.95 -14.90
N GLN A 51 -25.32 -7.21 -15.97
CA GLN A 51 -26.11 -7.21 -17.19
C GLN A 51 -26.04 -8.57 -17.90
N THR A 52 -24.84 -9.13 -18.09
CA THR A 52 -24.63 -10.48 -18.64
C THR A 52 -25.37 -11.53 -17.82
N ALA A 53 -25.30 -11.46 -16.48
CA ALA A 53 -26.04 -12.32 -15.58
C ALA A 53 -27.55 -12.20 -15.83
N LYS A 54 -28.09 -10.97 -15.89
CA LYS A 54 -29.52 -10.73 -16.11
C LYS A 54 -30.05 -11.20 -17.47
N GLU A 55 -29.21 -11.16 -18.49
CA GLU A 55 -29.58 -11.58 -19.86
C GLU A 55 -29.54 -13.11 -20.02
N ASN A 56 -28.66 -13.80 -19.28
CA ASN A 56 -28.42 -15.24 -19.43
C ASN A 56 -29.02 -16.09 -18.28
N LEU A 57 -29.35 -15.51 -17.13
CA LEU A 57 -30.16 -16.17 -16.11
C LEU A 57 -31.63 -16.19 -16.57
N PRO A 58 -32.29 -17.36 -16.61
CA PRO A 58 -33.72 -17.42 -16.87
C PRO A 58 -34.48 -16.67 -15.77
N ALA A 59 -35.56 -15.99 -16.14
CA ALA A 59 -36.41 -15.24 -15.22
C ALA A 59 -37.14 -16.12 -14.17
N ASP A 60 -37.21 -17.43 -14.43
CA ASP A 60 -37.79 -18.44 -13.55
C ASP A 60 -36.68 -19.17 -12.77
N LYS A 61 -36.83 -19.23 -11.43
CA LYS A 61 -35.85 -19.88 -10.53
C LYS A 61 -35.87 -21.42 -10.58
N GLU A 62 -36.93 -22.01 -11.16
CA GLU A 62 -37.00 -23.45 -11.43
C GLU A 62 -36.21 -23.82 -12.70
N GLN A 63 -36.15 -22.92 -13.69
CA GLN A 63 -35.31 -23.11 -14.87
C GLN A 63 -33.84 -22.97 -14.48
N PHE A 64 -33.08 -24.05 -14.66
CA PHE A 64 -31.64 -24.07 -14.45
C PHE A 64 -31.00 -24.63 -15.71
N THR A 65 -29.95 -23.96 -16.20
CA THR A 65 -29.13 -24.44 -17.31
C THR A 65 -27.67 -24.16 -17.00
N MET A 66 -26.84 -25.20 -17.06
CA MET A 66 -25.40 -25.10 -16.82
C MET A 66 -24.66 -26.00 -17.80
N LYS A 67 -23.65 -25.46 -18.49
CA LYS A 67 -22.77 -26.26 -19.33
C LYS A 67 -21.56 -26.70 -18.51
N VAL A 68 -21.34 -28.01 -18.40
CA VAL A 68 -20.14 -28.60 -17.77
C VAL A 68 -19.49 -29.55 -18.77
N GLY A 69 -18.22 -29.30 -19.10
CA GLY A 69 -17.58 -29.83 -20.29
C GLY A 69 -18.38 -29.43 -21.55
N ASP A 70 -18.75 -30.43 -22.35
CA ASP A 70 -19.62 -30.26 -23.52
C ASP A 70 -21.09 -30.62 -23.29
N LYS A 71 -21.47 -31.00 -22.06
CA LYS A 71 -22.85 -31.36 -21.71
C LYS A 71 -23.60 -30.18 -21.10
N LEU A 72 -24.85 -29.99 -21.51
CA LEU A 72 -25.78 -29.06 -20.89
C LEU A 72 -26.64 -29.82 -19.88
N TYR A 73 -26.69 -29.33 -18.65
CA TYR A 73 -27.44 -29.91 -17.54
C TYR A 73 -28.59 -28.99 -17.15
N THR A 74 -29.76 -29.57 -16.93
CA THR A 74 -30.95 -28.87 -16.41
C THR A 74 -31.25 -29.17 -14.95
N ASP A 75 -30.70 -30.25 -14.38
CA ASP A 75 -30.79 -30.57 -12.95
C ASP A 75 -29.56 -30.02 -12.20
N LYS A 76 -29.80 -29.28 -11.11
CA LYS A 76 -28.79 -28.71 -10.22
C LYS A 76 -27.91 -29.80 -9.57
N LYS A 77 -28.47 -30.98 -9.28
CA LYS A 77 -27.78 -32.12 -8.67
C LYS A 77 -26.86 -32.82 -9.67
N GLU A 78 -27.30 -33.02 -10.90
CA GLU A 78 -26.47 -33.62 -11.96
C GLU A 78 -25.33 -32.67 -12.34
N ALA A 79 -25.62 -31.39 -12.56
CA ALA A 79 -24.63 -30.37 -12.89
C ALA A 79 -23.56 -30.23 -11.79
N GLY A 80 -23.98 -30.17 -10.52
CA GLY A 80 -23.07 -30.12 -9.38
C GLY A 80 -22.21 -31.39 -9.26
N THR A 81 -22.74 -32.56 -9.63
CA THR A 81 -22.00 -33.82 -9.58
C THR A 81 -20.94 -33.85 -10.67
N ALA A 82 -21.31 -33.54 -11.92
CA ALA A 82 -20.39 -33.42 -13.05
C ALA A 82 -19.30 -32.36 -12.78
N LEU A 83 -19.65 -31.24 -12.16
CA LEU A 83 -18.70 -30.20 -11.74
C LEU A 83 -17.69 -30.75 -10.74
N VAL A 84 -18.12 -31.50 -9.72
CA VAL A 84 -17.22 -32.10 -8.71
C VAL A 84 -16.35 -33.22 -9.33
N GLU A 85 -16.84 -33.96 -10.32
CA GLU A 85 -16.06 -34.95 -11.06
C GLU A 85 -14.98 -34.27 -11.92
N MET A 86 -15.34 -33.27 -12.74
CA MET A 86 -14.39 -32.46 -13.51
C MET A 86 -13.32 -31.82 -12.60
N CYS A 87 -13.69 -31.32 -11.42
CA CYS A 87 -12.73 -30.79 -10.44
C CYS A 87 -11.69 -31.84 -10.01
N LYS A 88 -12.09 -33.10 -9.81
CA LYS A 88 -11.18 -34.19 -9.42
C LYS A 88 -10.26 -34.65 -10.55
N GLU A 89 -10.69 -34.53 -11.80
CA GLU A 89 -9.87 -34.86 -12.97
C GLU A 89 -8.76 -33.83 -13.23
N ILE A 90 -8.92 -32.59 -12.76
CA ILE A 90 -7.94 -31.52 -12.89
C ILE A 90 -6.72 -31.80 -12.00
N LYS A 91 -5.69 -32.38 -12.62
CA LYS A 91 -4.35 -32.59 -12.03
C LYS A 91 -3.43 -31.36 -12.17
N SER A 92 -3.89 -30.28 -12.80
CA SER A 92 -3.08 -29.08 -13.04
C SER A 92 -3.05 -28.17 -11.81
N VAL A 93 -1.98 -28.32 -11.03
CA VAL A 93 -1.71 -27.48 -9.85
C VAL A 93 -1.50 -26.02 -10.27
N ASN A 94 -2.20 -25.10 -9.59
CA ASN A 94 -2.13 -23.64 -9.79
C ASN A 94 -2.41 -23.12 -11.22
N ALA A 95 -2.91 -23.96 -12.13
CA ALA A 95 -3.30 -23.56 -13.48
C ALA A 95 -4.84 -23.69 -13.66
N PRO A 96 -5.54 -22.65 -14.14
CA PRO A 96 -6.98 -22.69 -14.33
C PRO A 96 -7.35 -23.53 -15.56
N ALA A 97 -8.01 -24.66 -15.33
CA ALA A 97 -8.60 -25.49 -16.37
C ALA A 97 -10.06 -25.07 -16.61
N MET A 98 -10.47 -24.87 -17.87
CA MET A 98 -11.86 -24.56 -18.22
C MET A 98 -12.74 -25.79 -17.98
N ILE A 99 -13.79 -25.62 -17.17
CA ILE A 99 -14.73 -26.70 -16.83
C ILE A 99 -16.11 -26.52 -17.46
N GLY A 100 -16.46 -25.33 -17.98
CA GLY A 100 -17.79 -25.08 -18.52
C GLY A 100 -18.20 -23.61 -18.54
N GLU A 101 -19.50 -23.38 -18.66
CA GLU A 101 -20.12 -22.06 -18.72
C GLU A 101 -21.46 -22.05 -17.97
N TYR A 102 -21.72 -20.98 -17.21
CA TYR A 102 -22.95 -20.80 -16.44
C TYR A 102 -23.43 -19.35 -16.55
N ALA A 103 -24.69 -19.15 -16.97
CA ALA A 103 -25.28 -17.81 -17.17
C ALA A 103 -24.39 -16.82 -17.96
N GLY A 104 -23.75 -17.29 -19.04
CA GLY A 104 -22.82 -16.50 -19.86
C GLY A 104 -21.43 -16.29 -19.26
N PHE A 105 -21.17 -16.77 -18.04
CA PHE A 105 -19.86 -16.70 -17.39
C PHE A 105 -19.05 -17.97 -17.62
N LYS A 106 -17.79 -17.78 -18.01
CA LYS A 106 -16.86 -18.88 -18.23
C LYS A 106 -16.30 -19.38 -16.92
N MET A 107 -16.52 -20.65 -16.62
CA MET A 107 -16.05 -21.28 -15.39
C MET A 107 -14.73 -22.01 -15.63
N SER A 108 -13.76 -21.74 -14.77
CA SER A 108 -12.49 -22.46 -14.72
C SER A 108 -12.17 -22.83 -13.28
N VAL A 109 -11.43 -23.92 -13.07
CA VAL A 109 -11.03 -24.41 -11.75
C VAL A 109 -9.52 -24.58 -11.71
N SER A 110 -8.91 -24.11 -10.63
CA SER A 110 -7.52 -24.38 -10.27
C SER A 110 -7.46 -25.07 -8.91
N PHE A 111 -6.55 -26.03 -8.77
CA PHE A 111 -6.19 -26.57 -7.47
C PHE A 111 -5.12 -25.68 -6.82
N ASP A 112 -5.47 -25.04 -5.70
CA ASP A 112 -4.55 -24.28 -4.86
C ASP A 112 -3.78 -25.27 -3.97
N SER A 113 -2.51 -25.50 -4.30
CA SER A 113 -1.65 -26.42 -3.55
C SER A 113 -1.15 -25.85 -2.21
N PHE A 114 -1.33 -24.55 -1.94
CA PHE A 114 -0.97 -23.96 -0.64
C PHE A 114 -2.10 -24.14 0.36
N ASN A 115 -3.34 -23.90 -0.05
CA ASN A 115 -4.53 -24.08 0.79
C ASN A 115 -5.13 -25.50 0.72
N HIS A 116 -4.65 -26.36 -0.19
CA HIS A 116 -5.23 -27.68 -0.50
C HIS A 116 -6.73 -27.63 -0.86
N LYS A 117 -7.15 -26.59 -1.58
CA LYS A 117 -8.54 -26.34 -1.98
C LYS A 117 -8.69 -26.21 -3.49
N PHE A 118 -9.86 -26.56 -4.01
CA PHE A 118 -10.26 -26.22 -5.37
C PHE A 118 -10.91 -24.83 -5.38
N VAL A 119 -10.32 -23.92 -6.16
CA VAL A 119 -10.85 -22.57 -6.38
C VAL A 119 -11.43 -22.52 -7.79
N MET A 120 -12.72 -22.22 -7.90
CA MET A 120 -13.37 -21.90 -9.15
C MET A 120 -13.27 -20.40 -9.43
N ASN A 121 -12.78 -20.04 -10.60
CA ASN A 121 -12.86 -18.71 -11.15
C ASN A 121 -14.02 -18.65 -12.15
N VAL A 122 -15.06 -17.89 -11.79
CA VAL A 122 -16.16 -17.52 -12.67
C VAL A 122 -15.77 -16.20 -13.34
N LYS A 123 -15.51 -16.25 -14.65
CA LYS A 123 -14.94 -15.15 -15.43
C LYS A 123 -15.99 -14.47 -16.29
N GLY A 124 -16.30 -13.21 -15.94
CA GLY A 124 -16.94 -12.22 -16.80
C GLY A 124 -15.93 -11.14 -17.20
N GLN A 125 -16.32 -9.87 -17.09
CA GLN A 125 -15.38 -8.75 -17.02
C GLN A 125 -14.60 -8.74 -15.71
N LEU A 126 -15.23 -9.12 -14.58
CA LEU A 126 -14.50 -9.42 -13.35
C LEU A 126 -14.30 -10.93 -13.19
N SER A 127 -13.27 -11.26 -12.41
CA SER A 127 -12.97 -12.62 -11.98
C SER A 127 -13.49 -12.83 -10.56
N HIS A 128 -14.48 -13.71 -10.43
CA HIS A 128 -15.10 -14.05 -9.16
C HIS A 128 -14.58 -15.41 -8.70
N ASN A 129 -13.84 -15.44 -7.59
CA ASN A 129 -13.25 -16.67 -7.04
C ASN A 129 -14.15 -17.29 -5.97
N LEU A 130 -14.42 -18.60 -6.09
CA LEU A 130 -15.33 -19.36 -5.23
C LEU A 130 -14.66 -20.65 -4.77
N GLU A 131 -14.84 -21.04 -3.51
CA GLU A 131 -14.34 -22.33 -3.01
C GLU A 131 -15.30 -23.47 -3.37
N ILE A 132 -14.75 -24.52 -4.01
CA ILE A 132 -15.47 -25.73 -4.39
C ILE A 132 -15.22 -26.81 -3.35
N GLY A 133 -16.30 -27.32 -2.77
CA GLY A 133 -16.30 -28.40 -1.79
C GLY A 133 -16.74 -29.73 -2.40
N SER A 134 -16.87 -30.75 -1.56
CA SER A 134 -17.33 -32.09 -1.95
C SER A 134 -18.83 -32.21 -2.20
N ASP A 135 -19.64 -31.21 -1.84
CA ASP A 135 -21.10 -31.20 -1.98
C ASP A 135 -21.55 -30.61 -3.34
N PRO A 136 -22.13 -31.42 -4.26
CA PRO A 136 -22.69 -30.96 -5.53
C PRO A 136 -23.66 -29.78 -5.41
N LEU A 137 -24.64 -29.85 -4.51
CA LEU A 137 -25.74 -28.88 -4.46
C LEU A 137 -25.29 -27.57 -3.78
N GLY A 138 -24.49 -27.66 -2.71
CA GLY A 138 -23.87 -26.52 -2.06
C GLY A 138 -22.93 -25.74 -2.99
N ASN A 139 -22.23 -26.41 -3.91
CA ASN A 139 -21.40 -25.73 -4.92
C ASN A 139 -22.26 -24.89 -5.88
N ILE A 140 -23.36 -25.43 -6.41
CA ILE A 140 -24.30 -24.68 -7.26
C ILE A 140 -24.94 -23.52 -6.48
N ALA A 141 -25.35 -23.76 -5.23
CA ALA A 141 -25.91 -22.71 -4.37
C ALA A 141 -24.92 -21.55 -4.12
N ARG A 142 -23.62 -21.83 -3.95
CA ARG A 142 -22.57 -20.79 -3.84
C ARG A 142 -22.40 -19.98 -5.12
N ILE A 143 -22.40 -20.63 -6.29
CA ILE A 143 -22.31 -19.93 -7.59
C ILE A 143 -23.54 -19.03 -7.78
N ASN A 144 -24.75 -19.55 -7.54
CA ASN A 144 -25.97 -18.75 -7.62
C ASN A 144 -25.95 -17.57 -6.65
N HIS A 145 -25.52 -17.78 -5.41
CA HIS A 145 -25.41 -16.71 -4.43
C HIS A 145 -24.39 -15.63 -4.86
N ALA A 146 -23.28 -16.01 -5.49
CA ALA A 146 -22.29 -15.08 -6.02
C ALA A 146 -22.82 -14.27 -7.22
N LEU A 147 -23.71 -14.83 -8.05
CA LEU A 147 -24.41 -14.05 -9.09
C LEU A 147 -25.47 -13.13 -8.47
N GLU A 148 -26.24 -13.63 -7.49
CA GLU A 148 -27.27 -12.84 -6.78
C GLU A 148 -26.65 -11.73 -5.88
N SER A 149 -25.39 -11.85 -5.44
CA SER A 149 -24.70 -10.83 -4.62
C SER A 149 -24.16 -9.66 -5.44
N MET A 150 -23.89 -9.84 -6.74
CA MET A 150 -23.26 -8.79 -7.58
C MET A 150 -23.98 -7.43 -7.51
N PRO A 151 -25.34 -7.32 -7.58
CA PRO A 151 -26.01 -6.02 -7.48
C PRO A 151 -25.84 -5.35 -6.12
N LYS A 152 -25.73 -6.14 -5.04
CA LYS A 152 -25.45 -5.64 -3.69
C LYS A 152 -23.99 -5.16 -3.59
N GLU A 153 -23.05 -5.96 -4.07
CA GLU A 153 -21.63 -5.58 -4.13
C GLU A 153 -21.40 -4.32 -4.97
N LEU A 154 -22.16 -4.13 -6.05
CA LEU A 154 -22.14 -2.93 -6.87
C LEU A 154 -22.59 -1.70 -6.06
N ALA A 155 -23.66 -1.83 -5.29
CA ALA A 155 -24.13 -0.76 -4.41
C ALA A 155 -23.08 -0.43 -3.33
N GLU A 156 -22.49 -1.44 -2.69
CA GLU A 156 -21.41 -1.25 -1.72
C GLU A 156 -20.16 -0.62 -2.35
N ALA A 157 -19.79 -0.99 -3.58
CA ALA A 157 -18.67 -0.40 -4.31
C ALA A 157 -18.94 1.08 -4.66
N LYS A 158 -20.17 1.42 -5.07
CA LYS A 158 -20.59 2.82 -5.31
C LYS A 158 -20.56 3.65 -4.02
N THR A 159 -21.01 3.10 -2.90
CA THR A 159 -20.91 3.77 -1.58
C THR A 159 -19.45 3.96 -1.16
N LYS A 160 -18.59 2.94 -1.36
CA LYS A 160 -17.14 3.06 -1.10
C LYS A 160 -16.50 4.14 -1.97
N LEU A 161 -16.86 4.24 -3.25
CA LEU A 161 -16.37 5.29 -4.14
C LEU A 161 -16.76 6.68 -3.63
N ASN A 162 -18.03 6.90 -3.29
CA ASN A 162 -18.50 8.18 -2.74
C ASN A 162 -17.76 8.55 -1.44
N ASN A 163 -17.61 7.58 -0.52
CA ASN A 163 -16.85 7.78 0.72
C ASN A 163 -15.38 8.20 0.45
N VAL A 164 -14.71 7.60 -0.55
CA VAL A 164 -13.33 7.96 -0.92
C VAL A 164 -13.28 9.33 -1.59
N GLU A 165 -14.26 9.70 -2.42
CA GLU A 165 -14.37 11.03 -3.02
C GLU A 165 -14.60 12.12 -1.94
N HIS A 166 -15.46 11.87 -0.96
CA HIS A 166 -15.66 12.75 0.20
C HIS A 166 -14.41 12.84 1.11
N GLN A 167 -13.69 11.73 1.32
CA GLN A 167 -12.41 11.74 2.04
C GLN A 167 -11.35 12.58 1.31
N LEU A 168 -11.27 12.48 -0.02
CA LEU A 168 -10.39 13.31 -0.85
C LEU A 168 -10.74 14.80 -0.73
N GLU A 169 -12.02 15.16 -0.74
CA GLU A 169 -12.47 16.54 -0.53
C GLU A 169 -12.14 17.04 0.87
N THR A 170 -12.45 16.24 1.90
CA THR A 170 -12.12 16.55 3.31
C THR A 170 -10.62 16.76 3.49
N ALA A 171 -9.80 15.86 2.93
CA ALA A 171 -8.35 15.96 2.97
C ALA A 171 -7.82 17.21 2.25
N LYS A 172 -8.41 17.61 1.12
CA LYS A 172 -8.06 18.87 0.41
C LYS A 172 -8.38 20.11 1.25
N VAL A 173 -9.44 20.10 2.04
CA VAL A 173 -9.74 21.18 2.98
C VAL A 173 -8.78 21.16 4.18
N GLU A 174 -8.48 19.97 4.70
CA GLU A 174 -7.62 19.80 5.88
C GLU A 174 -6.15 20.14 5.61
N VAL A 175 -5.61 19.76 4.45
CA VAL A 175 -4.21 20.05 4.06
C VAL A 175 -3.95 21.55 3.85
N GLN A 176 -5.01 22.35 3.62
CA GLN A 176 -4.95 23.80 3.52
C GLN A 176 -5.03 24.50 4.88
N LYS A 177 -5.40 23.81 5.97
CA LYS A 177 -5.48 24.43 7.29
C LYS A 177 -4.06 24.79 7.78
N PRO A 178 -3.82 26.05 8.21
CA PRO A 178 -2.57 26.43 8.83
C PRO A 178 -2.46 25.82 10.24
N PHE A 179 -1.24 25.77 10.78
CA PHE A 179 -1.04 25.32 12.16
C PHE A 179 -1.59 26.39 13.12
N ALA A 180 -2.66 26.09 13.86
CA ALA A 180 -3.39 27.08 14.65
C ALA A 180 -2.55 27.78 15.75
N GLN A 181 -1.40 27.22 16.13
CA GLN A 181 -0.47 27.82 17.10
C GLN A 181 0.81 28.34 16.42
N GLU A 182 0.78 28.62 15.12
CA GLU A 182 1.95 29.11 14.37
C GLU A 182 2.40 30.49 14.83
N GLU A 183 1.46 31.40 15.09
CA GLU A 183 1.73 32.73 15.65
C GLU A 183 2.23 32.64 17.10
N GLU A 184 1.56 31.86 17.96
CA GLU A 184 1.97 31.64 19.37
C GLU A 184 3.38 31.00 19.47
N LEU A 185 3.69 30.06 18.58
CA LEU A 185 5.02 29.47 18.46
C LEU A 185 6.04 30.49 17.95
N ALA A 186 5.70 31.32 16.97
CA ALA A 186 6.60 32.35 16.45
C ALA A 186 6.95 33.38 17.54
N GLU A 187 5.96 33.93 18.23
CA GLU A 187 6.15 34.93 19.30
C GLU A 187 6.97 34.35 20.47
N LYS A 188 6.66 33.13 20.93
CA LYS A 188 7.42 32.50 22.02
C LYS A 188 8.85 32.12 21.61
N LEU A 189 9.08 31.76 20.36
CA LEU A 189 10.41 31.44 19.84
C LEU A 189 11.24 32.72 19.65
N ASP A 190 10.65 33.80 19.15
CA ASP A 190 11.28 35.12 19.04
C ASP A 190 11.65 35.68 20.42
N ARG A 191 10.72 35.66 21.38
CA ARG A 191 10.98 36.06 22.78
C ARG A 191 12.09 35.23 23.44
N LEU A 192 12.13 33.93 23.19
CA LEU A 192 13.20 33.05 23.68
C LEU A 192 14.54 33.35 22.99
N SER A 193 14.52 33.67 21.69
CA SER A 193 15.71 34.09 20.94
C SER A 193 16.25 35.43 21.44
N ALA A 194 15.38 36.42 21.70
CA ALA A 194 15.75 37.72 22.25
C ALA A 194 16.29 37.62 23.68
N LEU A 195 15.68 36.81 24.54
CA LEU A 195 16.19 36.51 25.89
C LEU A 195 17.58 35.87 25.84
N ASN A 196 17.78 34.87 24.97
CA ASN A 196 19.08 34.23 24.81
C ASN A 196 20.11 35.18 24.20
N ALA A 197 19.72 36.08 23.29
CA ALA A 197 20.63 37.09 22.74
C ALA A 197 21.09 38.09 23.82
N LEU A 198 20.16 38.57 24.67
CA LEU A 198 20.47 39.47 25.78
C LEU A 198 21.38 38.80 26.83
N LEU A 199 21.08 37.55 27.22
CA LEU A 199 21.92 36.77 28.14
C LEU A 199 23.34 36.57 27.60
N ASN A 200 23.50 36.24 26.31
CA ASN A 200 24.80 36.09 25.66
C ASN A 200 25.55 37.42 25.42
N MET A 201 24.93 38.58 25.67
CA MET A 201 25.60 39.89 25.65
C MET A 201 26.13 40.30 27.02
N ASP A 202 25.50 39.85 28.11
CA ASP A 202 25.93 40.14 29.50
C ASP A 202 27.15 39.29 29.92
N GLU A 203 27.34 38.12 29.28
CA GLU A 203 28.48 37.22 29.55
C GLU A 203 29.80 37.65 28.84
N LYS A 204 29.79 38.74 28.07
CA LYS A 204 31.00 39.40 27.53
C LYS A 204 31.45 40.61 28.38
N GLY A 205 31.38 40.43 29.69
CA GLY A 205 31.59 41.49 30.68
C GLY A 205 32.69 41.25 31.73
N ASP A 206 33.44 40.14 31.66
CA ASP A 206 34.47 39.78 32.66
C ASP A 206 35.82 39.35 32.04
N ASP A 207 36.32 40.12 31.07
CA ASP A 207 37.72 40.03 30.62
C ASP A 207 38.62 40.85 31.57
N GLY A 208 38.77 40.37 32.80
CA GLY A 208 39.36 41.08 33.94
C GLY A 208 40.77 40.62 34.38
N THR A 209 41.79 40.86 33.56
CA THR A 209 43.24 40.81 33.91
C THR A 209 43.90 39.42 33.98
N GLY A 210 44.78 39.15 33.02
CA GLY A 210 45.49 37.88 32.90
C GLY A 210 46.70 37.65 33.81
N MET A 211 47.34 36.52 33.54
CA MET A 211 48.77 36.27 33.79
C MET A 211 49.24 35.29 32.72
N ASP A 212 50.26 35.65 31.95
CA ASP A 212 50.94 34.71 31.06
C ASP A 212 51.76 33.72 31.88
N ASP A 213 51.77 32.43 31.52
CA ASP A 213 53.01 31.65 31.53
C ASP A 213 52.96 30.50 30.51
N ASP A 214 54.08 30.27 29.85
CA ASP A 214 54.24 29.34 28.74
C ASP A 214 54.63 27.94 29.27
N THR A 215 53.91 26.87 28.90
CA THR A 215 54.51 25.53 28.81
C THR A 215 53.66 24.55 27.98
N PRO A 216 54.22 23.91 26.92
CA PRO A 216 53.51 22.92 26.13
C PRO A 216 53.92 21.48 26.48
N GLU A 217 52.99 20.64 26.97
CA GLU A 217 53.14 19.18 26.80
C GLU A 217 51.81 18.38 26.76
N GLN A 218 51.95 17.15 26.27
CA GLN A 218 51.00 16.32 25.54
C GLN A 218 49.95 15.55 26.37
N GLY A 219 48.88 15.09 25.68
CA GLY A 219 48.06 13.93 26.07
C GLY A 219 46.97 14.24 27.12
N THR A 220 45.80 13.61 27.10
CA THR A 220 45.45 12.26 26.62
C THR A 220 43.97 12.18 26.27
N GLU A 221 43.58 11.26 25.37
CA GLU A 221 42.17 10.92 25.11
C GLU A 221 41.42 10.48 26.37
N ARG A 222 40.10 10.78 26.44
CA ARG A 222 39.10 9.83 26.99
C ARG A 222 37.65 10.23 26.64
N THR A 223 37.05 9.42 25.78
CA THR A 223 35.60 9.36 25.58
C THR A 223 34.89 8.87 26.84
N GLY A 224 33.92 9.63 27.34
CA GLY A 224 33.07 9.25 28.48
C GLY A 224 31.68 8.79 28.06
N THR A 225 31.52 7.49 27.79
CA THR A 225 30.19 6.84 27.73
C THR A 225 29.63 6.59 29.12
N PHE A 226 28.36 6.94 29.36
CA PHE A 226 27.58 6.39 30.46
C PHE A 226 26.15 6.04 30.02
N GLY A 227 25.85 4.73 30.00
CA GLY A 227 24.53 4.23 30.41
C GLY A 227 24.42 4.28 31.94
N GLN A 228 23.40 3.74 32.61
CA GLN A 228 22.40 2.76 32.16
C GLN A 228 21.24 2.72 33.19
N ASP A 229 20.03 2.36 32.72
CA ASP A 229 18.92 1.77 33.52
C ASP A 229 18.32 2.65 34.67
N VAL A 230 17.08 2.47 35.16
CA VAL A 230 16.37 1.25 35.60
C VAL A 230 14.84 1.36 35.41
N ASN A 231 14.30 0.48 34.54
CA ASN A 231 13.25 -0.52 34.79
C ASN A 231 11.75 -0.18 35.09
N GLN A 232 10.91 -0.49 34.08
CA GLN A 232 9.70 -1.36 34.07
C GLN A 232 8.52 -1.22 35.06
N SER A 233 7.31 -1.08 34.47
CA SER A 233 6.20 -2.05 34.60
C SER A 233 5.35 -2.02 33.30
N ALA A 234 5.47 -3.03 32.43
CA ALA A 234 4.78 -4.33 32.44
C ALA A 234 3.33 -4.28 31.87
N ARG A 235 3.21 -4.55 30.56
CA ARG A 235 1.97 -5.04 29.92
C ARG A 235 1.74 -6.51 30.29
N GLN A 236 0.49 -6.97 30.26
CA GLN A 236 0.16 -8.40 30.21
C GLN A 236 -0.53 -8.75 28.88
N ASN A 237 -0.40 -10.02 28.46
CA ASN A 237 -0.91 -10.63 27.22
C ASN A 237 -0.22 -10.12 25.92
N GLY A 238 0.52 -10.91 25.13
CA GLY A 238 0.90 -12.32 25.26
C GLY A 238 0.30 -13.20 24.16
N LEU A 239 1.12 -13.53 23.14
CA LEU A 239 1.19 -14.84 22.46
C LEU A 239 2.48 -14.88 21.61
N LYS A 240 3.04 -16.08 21.39
CA LYS A 240 4.37 -16.28 20.80
C LYS A 240 4.29 -16.76 19.35
N SER A 241 5.32 -16.48 18.56
CA SER A 241 5.77 -17.37 17.47
C SER A 241 7.30 -17.34 17.37
N GLU A 242 7.86 -18.33 16.69
CA GLU A 242 9.23 -18.82 16.89
C GLU A 242 10.32 -18.18 16.01
N ARG A 243 11.57 -18.59 16.30
CA ARG A 243 12.81 -18.00 15.80
C ARG A 243 13.21 -18.58 14.44
N VAL A 244 13.83 -17.76 13.60
CA VAL A 244 14.87 -18.21 12.67
C VAL A 244 15.99 -17.19 12.65
N ALA A 245 17.24 -17.64 12.80
CA ALA A 245 18.47 -16.85 12.57
C ALA A 245 18.98 -17.16 11.14
N ASP A 246 19.93 -16.46 10.50
CA ASP A 246 20.80 -15.34 10.86
C ASP A 246 21.25 -14.64 9.55
N LYS A 247 21.65 -13.36 9.61
CA LYS A 247 22.67 -12.65 8.80
C LYS A 247 22.41 -11.13 8.76
N PRO A 248 23.41 -10.28 9.08
CA PRO A 248 23.25 -8.82 9.07
C PRO A 248 23.48 -8.24 7.67
N VAL A 249 22.49 -7.52 7.14
CA VAL A 249 22.70 -6.61 5.99
C VAL A 249 22.94 -5.21 6.53
N GLN A 250 24.13 -4.66 6.29
CA GLN A 250 24.48 -3.30 6.68
C GLN A 250 23.52 -2.29 6.04
N ARG A 251 22.91 -1.44 6.88
CA ARG A 251 22.10 -0.31 6.43
C ARG A 251 23.02 0.81 5.91
N VAL A 252 23.41 0.72 4.64
CA VAL A 252 24.07 1.84 3.95
C VAL A 252 23.10 3.01 3.87
N SER A 253 23.57 4.22 4.18
CA SER A 253 22.71 5.40 4.27
C SER A 253 22.18 5.80 2.88
N LEU A 254 20.91 6.20 2.80
CA LEU A 254 20.32 6.74 1.57
C LEU A 254 21.09 7.97 1.03
N LYS A 255 21.88 8.62 1.89
CA LYS A 255 22.73 9.78 1.54
C LYS A 255 23.92 9.40 0.64
N GLU A 256 24.45 8.18 0.74
CA GLU A 256 25.57 7.71 -0.10
C GLU A 256 25.08 7.26 -1.49
N ARG A 257 23.96 6.52 -1.56
CA ARG A 257 23.36 6.10 -2.84
C ARG A 257 22.96 7.28 -3.75
N LEU A 258 22.63 8.44 -3.16
CA LEU A 258 22.32 9.65 -3.91
C LEU A 258 23.56 10.33 -4.51
N ALA A 259 24.75 10.13 -3.93
CA ALA A 259 26.01 10.68 -4.42
C ALA A 259 26.51 9.92 -5.65
N GLU A 260 26.49 8.58 -5.61
CA GLU A 260 26.89 7.73 -6.75
C GLU A 260 26.03 8.01 -8.01
N MET A 261 24.73 8.27 -7.83
CA MET A 261 23.83 8.57 -8.96
C MET A 261 24.13 9.90 -9.65
N LYS A 262 24.63 10.92 -8.92
CA LYS A 262 25.02 12.21 -9.53
C LYS A 262 26.30 12.11 -10.36
N ILE A 263 27.26 11.29 -9.94
CA ILE A 263 28.52 11.08 -10.68
C ILE A 263 28.25 10.32 -11.99
N LYS A 264 27.30 9.38 -11.99
CA LYS A 264 26.92 8.62 -13.19
C LYS A 264 26.15 9.45 -14.24
N ALA A 265 25.52 10.55 -13.85
CA ALA A 265 24.75 11.42 -14.74
C ALA A 265 25.61 12.43 -15.52
N THR A 266 26.78 12.82 -15.00
CA THR A 266 27.69 13.77 -15.66
C THR A 266 28.74 13.13 -16.56
N GLY A 267 28.97 11.82 -16.47
CA GLY A 267 29.99 11.10 -17.25
C GLY A 267 29.58 10.63 -18.66
N ASN A 268 28.32 10.79 -19.08
CA ASN A 268 27.79 10.08 -20.27
C ASN A 268 27.35 11.00 -21.44
N SER A 269 27.92 12.21 -21.55
CA SER A 269 27.61 13.18 -22.62
C SER A 269 28.72 13.40 -23.65
N MET A 270 29.80 12.59 -23.63
CA MET A 270 30.88 12.64 -24.63
C MET A 270 31.29 11.24 -25.11
N GLU A 271 30.36 10.48 -25.70
CA GLU A 271 30.72 9.36 -26.59
C GLU A 271 29.54 8.87 -27.45
N LYS A 272 29.04 9.75 -28.35
CA LYS A 272 28.16 9.34 -29.47
C LYS A 272 28.15 10.35 -30.65
N SER A 273 29.33 10.82 -31.05
CA SER A 273 29.55 11.55 -32.31
C SER A 273 30.42 10.72 -33.26
N GLY A 274 29.85 10.29 -34.39
CA GLY A 274 30.45 9.33 -35.35
C GLY A 274 29.85 7.94 -35.15
N ASN A 275 28.96 7.43 -36.00
CA ASN A 275 29.12 7.27 -37.43
C ASN A 275 27.74 7.22 -38.13
N ARG A 276 27.45 8.19 -38.99
CA ARG A 276 26.35 8.15 -39.97
C ARG A 276 26.88 8.75 -41.27
N ASP A 277 27.46 7.93 -42.13
CA ASP A 277 27.28 8.13 -43.58
C ASP A 277 27.53 6.87 -44.40
N LYS A 278 26.94 6.85 -45.61
CA LYS A 278 27.25 5.99 -46.77
C LYS A 278 27.05 4.47 -46.63
N ARG A 279 25.86 4.03 -47.07
CA ARG A 279 25.69 2.96 -48.09
C ARG A 279 24.33 3.07 -48.77
N LYS A 280 24.31 3.80 -49.89
CA LYS A 280 23.43 3.57 -51.06
C LYS A 280 24.36 3.20 -52.23
N GLU A 281 23.81 2.55 -53.26
CA GLU A 281 24.53 1.96 -54.41
C GLU A 281 25.43 0.77 -53.99
N GLU A 282 25.63 -0.34 -54.70
CA GLU A 282 24.95 -1.02 -55.84
C GLU A 282 25.31 -2.55 -55.72
N PHE A 283 24.81 -3.53 -56.48
CA PHE A 283 24.08 -3.56 -57.76
C PHE A 283 23.08 -4.75 -57.83
N LEU A 284 22.95 -5.40 -59.01
CA LEU A 284 22.24 -6.64 -59.41
C LEU A 284 22.09 -7.77 -58.37
#